data_AF-A0AAP0GZ06-F1
#
_entry.id   AF-A0AAP0GZ06-F1
#
_cell.length_a   1.000
_cell.length_b   1.000
_cell.length_c   1.000
_cell.angle_alpha   90.00
_cell.angle_beta   90.00
_cell.angle_gamma   90.00
#
_symmetry.space_group_name_H-M   'P 1'
#
loop_
_entity.id
_entity.type
_entity.pdbx_description
1 polymer ?
#
loop_
_entity_poly.entity_id
_entity_poly.type
_entity_poly.pdbx_seq_one_letter_code
_entity_poly.pdbx_strand_id
1 'polypeptide(L)'
;MSTTVMSDAVMMPSTESQSATANLSSPTTEVEFAECECCGLTEECTPAYMERIRERYQGKWICGLCGEAVKEEIVRSERLISTEEAMMRHMTFRRASRSSGPPPNPAVHLISAMRQIIRRSLDSPRSLRSVPCSPTRKTDSVGIARSESCIPSLTLAVESLSLSTSNASDEFEEPSEKDLET
;
A
#
# COMPACT_ATOMS: atom_id res chain seq x y z
N MET A 1 88.76 -36.40 16.07
CA MET A 1 88.82 -35.64 14.81
C MET A 1 87.46 -34.95 14.71
N SER A 2 87.34 -33.69 15.15
CA SER A 2 87.41 -32.47 14.29
C SER A 2 86.26 -32.50 13.27
N THR A 3 85.33 -31.55 13.10
CA THR A 3 85.29 -30.07 13.22
C THR A 3 83.87 -29.66 12.74
N THR A 4 83.09 -28.85 13.44
CA THR A 4 82.85 -27.40 13.20
C THR A 4 81.38 -27.08 12.84
N VAL A 5 80.92 -26.04 13.53
CA VAL A 5 79.71 -25.18 13.51
C VAL A 5 79.14 -24.71 12.16
N MET A 6 77.82 -24.39 12.13
CA MET A 6 77.27 -23.01 11.99
C MET A 6 75.82 -22.95 12.54
N SER A 7 75.49 -21.83 13.18
CA SER A 7 74.25 -21.49 13.88
C SER A 7 73.20 -20.85 12.97
N ASP A 8 71.91 -20.88 13.33
CA ASP A 8 71.16 -19.62 13.51
C ASP A 8 69.85 -19.82 14.30
N ALA A 9 69.50 -18.79 15.07
CA ALA A 9 68.33 -18.71 15.92
C ALA A 9 67.34 -17.71 15.32
N VAL A 10 66.07 -18.07 15.14
CA VAL A 10 64.99 -17.07 15.06
C VAL A 10 63.61 -17.66 15.38
N MET A 11 63.01 -17.06 16.41
CA MET A 11 61.61 -16.63 16.55
C MET A 11 60.47 -17.67 16.53
N MET A 12 59.85 -17.87 17.70
CA MET A 12 58.46 -18.33 17.82
C MET A 12 57.49 -17.18 17.50
N PRO A 13 56.26 -17.48 17.04
CA PRO A 13 55.15 -17.30 17.99
C PRO A 13 54.06 -18.38 17.94
N SER A 14 53.66 -18.77 19.15
CA SER A 14 52.32 -18.97 19.71
C SER A 14 51.11 -19.28 18.81
N THR A 15 50.52 -20.46 19.09
CA THR A 15 49.09 -20.76 19.35
C THR A 15 48.01 -20.12 18.49
N GLU A 16 47.16 -20.95 17.86
CA GLU A 16 45.74 -21.02 18.24
C GLU A 16 45.03 -22.26 17.67
N SER A 17 44.26 -22.92 18.54
CA SER A 17 43.42 -24.08 18.28
C SER A 17 42.23 -23.70 17.39
N GLN A 18 42.07 -24.39 16.26
CA GLN A 18 40.86 -24.30 15.45
C GLN A 18 39.87 -25.41 15.87
N SER A 19 38.91 -25.03 16.71
CA SER A 19 37.69 -25.82 16.95
C SER A 19 36.71 -25.58 15.80
N ALA A 20 36.49 -26.60 14.98
CA ALA A 20 35.48 -26.59 13.93
C ALA A 20 34.08 -26.77 14.53
N THR A 21 33.33 -25.68 14.64
CA THR A 21 31.87 -25.70 14.79
C THR A 21 31.23 -25.58 13.41
N ALA A 22 30.85 -26.71 12.84
CA ALA A 22 29.95 -26.77 11.69
C ALA A 22 28.54 -26.40 12.17
N ASN A 23 28.16 -25.13 12.03
CA ASN A 23 26.78 -24.71 12.21
C ASN A 23 26.01 -24.98 10.91
N LEU A 24 25.03 -25.89 10.99
CA LEU A 24 24.00 -26.07 9.96
C LEU A 24 23.24 -24.74 9.80
N SER A 25 23.57 -24.00 8.74
CA SER A 25 22.81 -22.82 8.35
C SER A 25 21.66 -23.27 7.45
N SER A 26 20.45 -23.33 8.00
CA SER A 26 19.24 -23.22 7.18
C SER A 26 19.38 -21.97 6.31
N PRO A 27 18.95 -21.95 5.03
CA PRO A 27 18.97 -20.73 4.26
C PRO A 27 18.01 -19.73 4.91
N THR A 28 18.53 -18.87 5.76
CA THR A 28 17.84 -17.65 6.17
C THR A 28 17.76 -16.83 4.90
N THR A 29 16.60 -16.84 4.26
CA THR A 29 16.31 -15.91 3.16
C THR A 29 16.50 -14.51 3.71
N GLU A 30 17.61 -13.89 3.33
CA GLU A 30 17.93 -12.52 3.65
C GLU A 30 16.82 -11.63 3.09
N VAL A 31 16.16 -10.90 3.99
CA VAL A 31 15.05 -10.00 3.69
C VAL A 31 15.44 -8.60 4.14
N GLU A 32 15.14 -7.62 3.30
CA GLU A 32 15.35 -6.20 3.51
C GLU A 32 14.01 -5.46 3.47
N PHE A 33 13.95 -4.29 4.10
CA PHE A 33 12.81 -3.38 4.00
C PHE A 33 13.09 -2.33 2.95
N ALA A 34 12.21 -2.19 1.96
CA ALA A 34 12.37 -1.23 0.88
C ALA A 34 11.11 -0.36 0.72
N GLU A 35 11.29 0.96 0.70
CA GLU A 35 10.22 1.93 0.54
C GLU A 35 9.93 2.19 -0.94
N CYS A 36 8.69 1.97 -1.38
CA CYS A 36 8.28 2.18 -2.76
C CYS A 36 8.31 3.66 -3.17
N GLU A 37 9.01 3.97 -4.25
CA GLU A 37 9.18 5.33 -4.76
C GLU A 37 7.89 5.97 -5.28
N CYS A 38 6.88 5.16 -5.62
CA CYS A 38 5.58 5.68 -6.03
C CYS A 38 4.75 6.11 -4.81
N CYS A 39 4.77 5.32 -3.74
CA CYS A 39 3.75 5.39 -2.69
C CYS A 39 4.20 5.61 -1.27
N GLY A 40 5.47 5.38 -0.98
CA GLY A 40 6.02 5.38 0.38
C GLY A 40 5.60 4.17 1.21
N LEU A 41 5.00 3.13 0.60
CA LEU A 41 4.75 1.88 1.32
C LEU A 41 6.06 1.11 1.43
N THR A 42 6.41 0.71 2.64
CA THR A 42 7.56 -0.16 2.92
C THR A 42 7.12 -1.62 2.85
N GLU A 43 7.87 -2.43 2.11
CA GLU A 43 7.64 -3.88 1.98
C GLU A 43 8.91 -4.66 2.37
N GLU A 44 8.71 -5.85 2.94
CA GLU A 44 9.77 -6.85 3.17
C GLU A 44 10.05 -7.61 1.88
N CYS A 45 11.30 -7.58 1.41
CA CYS A 45 11.67 -8.12 0.11
C CYS A 45 13.05 -8.77 0.14
N THR A 46 13.25 -9.79 -0.70
CA THR A 46 14.60 -10.34 -0.90
C THR A 46 15.40 -9.43 -1.85
N PRO A 47 16.73 -9.30 -1.68
CA PRO A 47 17.56 -8.49 -2.57
C PRO A 47 17.42 -8.87 -4.05
N ALA A 48 17.36 -10.18 -4.35
CA ALA A 48 17.15 -10.70 -5.69
C ALA A 48 15.77 -10.34 -6.29
N TYR A 49 14.74 -10.13 -5.46
CA TYR A 49 13.47 -9.61 -5.96
C TYR A 49 13.56 -8.11 -6.23
N MET A 50 14.22 -7.35 -5.35
CA MET A 50 14.45 -5.92 -5.54
C MET A 50 15.18 -5.60 -6.84
N GLU A 51 16.25 -6.35 -7.16
CA GLU A 51 16.98 -6.20 -8.41
C GLU A 51 16.09 -6.41 -9.65
N ARG A 52 15.30 -7.49 -9.68
CA ARG A 52 14.38 -7.77 -10.80
C ARG A 52 13.33 -6.67 -10.98
N ILE A 53 12.85 -6.08 -9.90
CA ILE A 53 11.93 -4.94 -9.96
C ILE A 53 12.64 -3.71 -10.52
N ARG A 54 13.85 -3.40 -10.05
CA ARG A 54 14.64 -2.27 -10.56
C ARG A 54 14.97 -2.42 -12.05
N GLU A 55 15.30 -3.62 -12.51
CA GLU A 55 15.51 -3.90 -13.95
C GLU A 55 14.27 -3.57 -14.80
N ARG A 56 13.08 -3.92 -14.31
CA ARG A 56 11.81 -3.70 -15.02
C ARG A 56 11.38 -2.23 -15.02
N TYR A 57 11.66 -1.51 -13.95
CA TYR A 57 11.09 -0.19 -13.66
C TYR A 57 12.15 0.90 -13.59
N GLN A 58 13.07 0.91 -14.54
CA GLN A 58 14.03 2.01 -14.79
C GLN A 58 14.90 2.33 -13.55
N GLY A 59 15.36 1.28 -12.87
CA GLY A 59 16.19 1.36 -11.67
C GLY A 59 15.39 1.63 -10.39
N LYS A 60 14.07 1.79 -10.47
CA LYS A 60 13.23 2.16 -9.32
C LYS A 60 12.69 0.95 -8.59
N TRP A 61 12.68 1.04 -7.27
CA TRP A 61 11.95 0.10 -6.44
C TRP A 61 10.48 0.52 -6.32
N ILE A 62 9.57 -0.35 -6.75
CA ILE A 62 8.13 -0.16 -6.60
C ILE A 62 7.49 -1.39 -5.94
N CYS A 63 6.53 -1.13 -5.06
CA CYS A 63 5.78 -2.18 -4.38
C CYS A 63 4.92 -3.00 -5.35
N GLY A 64 4.51 -4.20 -4.91
CA GLY A 64 3.70 -5.09 -5.74
C GLY A 64 2.42 -4.44 -6.28
N LEU A 65 1.74 -3.63 -5.45
CA LEU A 65 0.51 -2.95 -5.84
C LEU A 65 0.74 -1.85 -6.89
N CYS A 66 1.81 -1.07 -6.76
CA CYS A 66 2.17 -0.07 -7.77
C CYS A 66 2.63 -0.75 -9.06
N GLY A 67 3.30 -1.90 -8.98
CA GLY A 67 3.65 -2.71 -10.14
C GLY A 67 2.44 -3.17 -10.94
N GLU A 68 1.40 -3.68 -10.27
CA GLU A 68 0.14 -4.04 -10.95
C GLU A 68 -0.58 -2.81 -11.52
N ALA A 69 -0.60 -1.68 -10.81
CA ALA A 69 -1.19 -0.45 -11.31
C ALA A 69 -0.48 0.08 -12.57
N VAL A 70 0.85 -0.05 -12.66
CA VAL A 70 1.62 0.31 -13.86
C VAL A 70 1.29 -0.62 -15.02
N LYS A 71 1.19 -1.94 -14.80
CA LYS A 71 0.77 -2.88 -15.84
C LYS A 71 -0.64 -2.55 -16.36
N GLU A 72 -1.55 -2.24 -15.45
CA GLU A 72 -2.91 -1.85 -15.81
C GLU A 72 -2.92 -0.54 -16.62
N GLU A 73 -2.08 0.44 -16.28
CA GLU A 73 -1.96 1.68 -17.06
C GLU A 73 -1.51 1.43 -18.50
N ILE A 74 -0.60 0.46 -18.71
CA ILE A 74 -0.15 0.05 -20.05
C ILE A 74 -1.30 -0.60 -20.83
N VAL A 75 -2.06 -1.50 -20.20
CA VAL A 75 -3.17 -2.23 -20.85
C VAL A 75 -4.36 -1.32 -21.14
N ARG A 76 -4.67 -0.39 -20.22
CA ARG A 76 -5.80 0.53 -20.32
C ARG A 76 -5.57 1.67 -21.32
N SER A 77 -4.31 1.96 -21.65
CA SER A 77 -3.98 3.03 -22.59
C SER A 77 -4.40 2.65 -24.01
N GLU A 78 -5.19 3.51 -24.66
CA GLU A 78 -5.62 3.32 -26.07
C GLU A 78 -4.44 3.26 -27.06
N ARG A 79 -3.28 3.80 -26.66
CA ARG A 79 -2.03 3.76 -27.42
C ARG A 79 -1.01 2.93 -26.65
N LEU A 80 -0.13 2.25 -27.39
CA LEU A 80 1.05 1.61 -26.83
C LEU A 80 1.91 2.66 -26.13
N ILE A 81 2.09 2.51 -24.83
CA ILE A 81 2.96 3.35 -24.00
C ILE A 81 4.08 2.50 -23.42
N SER A 82 5.23 3.13 -23.17
CA SER A 82 6.35 2.48 -22.50
C SER A 82 6.04 2.27 -21.01
N THR A 83 6.75 1.34 -20.38
CA THR A 83 6.69 1.14 -18.93
C THR A 83 7.02 2.43 -18.16
N GLU A 84 8.00 3.20 -18.66
CA GLU A 84 8.41 4.47 -18.05
C GLU A 84 7.28 5.52 -18.10
N GLU A 85 6.60 5.65 -19.24
CA GLU A 85 5.46 6.56 -19.39
C GLU A 85 4.31 6.14 -18.48
N ALA A 86 3.99 4.85 -18.43
CA ALA A 86 2.98 4.30 -17.52
C ALA A 86 3.31 4.56 -16.05
N MET A 87 4.59 4.39 -15.66
CA MET A 87 5.08 4.74 -14.32
C MET A 87 4.91 6.22 -14.02
N MET A 88 5.28 7.10 -14.95
CA MET A 88 5.16 8.54 -14.76
C MET A 88 3.71 8.96 -14.52
N ARG A 89 2.76 8.42 -15.29
CA ARG A 89 1.32 8.64 -15.10
C ARG A 89 0.87 8.19 -13.72
N HIS A 90 1.25 6.97 -13.32
CA HIS A 90 0.90 6.43 -12.01
C HIS A 90 1.46 7.28 -10.86
N MET A 91 2.74 7.67 -10.92
CA MET A 91 3.37 8.53 -9.92
C MET A 91 2.70 9.91 -9.84
N THR A 92 2.35 10.49 -10.98
CA THR A 92 1.70 11.81 -11.05
C THR A 92 0.31 11.75 -10.43
N PHE A 93 -0.48 10.75 -10.80
CA PHE A 93 -1.79 10.50 -10.19
C PHE A 93 -1.69 10.37 -8.67
N ARG A 94 -0.74 9.55 -8.19
CA ARG A 94 -0.59 9.30 -6.75
C ARG A 94 -0.08 10.51 -5.98
N ARG A 95 0.80 11.33 -6.56
CA ARG A 95 1.24 12.59 -5.94
C ARG A 95 0.09 13.59 -5.86
N ALA A 96 -0.67 13.75 -6.95
CA ALA A 96 -1.81 14.66 -7.00
C ALA A 96 -2.86 14.31 -5.92
N SER A 97 -3.14 13.02 -5.72
CA SER A 97 -4.08 12.57 -4.69
C SER A 97 -3.57 12.78 -3.25
N ARG A 98 -2.25 12.77 -3.04
CA ARG A 98 -1.65 13.06 -1.73
C ARG A 98 -1.62 14.56 -1.45
N SER A 99 -1.37 15.38 -2.47
CA SER A 99 -1.22 16.83 -2.32
C SER A 99 -2.56 17.57 -2.19
N SER A 100 -3.67 17.00 -2.68
CA SER A 100 -4.95 17.70 -2.70
C SER A 100 -5.62 17.87 -1.34
N GLY A 101 -5.09 17.26 -0.28
CA GLY A 101 -5.72 17.24 1.04
C GLY A 101 -7.13 16.63 1.01
N PRO A 102 -7.79 16.49 2.17
CA PRO A 102 -9.22 16.25 2.20
C PRO A 102 -9.94 17.44 1.54
N PRO A 103 -11.00 17.23 0.75
CA PRO A 103 -11.78 18.34 0.23
C PRO A 103 -12.35 19.18 1.40
N PRO A 104 -12.61 20.49 1.20
CA PRO A 104 -13.02 21.39 2.29
C PRO A 104 -14.27 20.94 3.07
N ASN A 105 -15.14 20.14 2.43
CA ASN A 105 -16.31 19.54 3.05
C ASN A 105 -16.40 18.04 2.74
N PRO A 106 -15.65 17.18 3.45
CA PRO A 106 -15.56 15.76 3.13
C PRO A 106 -16.91 15.04 3.28
N ALA A 107 -17.78 15.50 4.19
CA ALA A 107 -19.11 14.94 4.40
C ALA A 107 -20.00 15.10 3.16
N VAL A 108 -20.02 16.29 2.53
CA VAL A 108 -20.81 16.53 1.31
C VAL A 108 -20.31 15.69 0.14
N HIS A 109 -18.99 15.57 -0.02
CA HIS A 109 -18.41 14.70 -1.05
C HIS A 109 -18.77 13.23 -0.83
N LEU A 110 -18.72 12.76 0.42
CA LEU A 110 -19.12 11.39 0.77
C LEU A 110 -20.60 11.14 0.48
N ILE A 111 -21.49 12.03 0.92
CA ILE A 111 -22.93 11.93 0.65
C ILE A 111 -23.20 11.89 -0.86
N SER A 112 -22.49 12.73 -1.62
CA SER A 112 -22.63 12.78 -3.08
C SER A 112 -22.16 11.49 -3.75
N ALA A 113 -21.00 10.96 -3.34
CA ALA A 113 -20.46 9.70 -3.85
C ALA A 113 -21.40 8.52 -3.51
N MET A 114 -21.87 8.43 -2.27
CA MET A 114 -22.83 7.39 -1.83
C MET A 114 -24.14 7.49 -2.62
N ARG A 115 -24.65 8.70 -2.82
CA ARG A 115 -25.85 8.92 -3.65
C ARG A 115 -25.64 8.44 -5.08
N GLN A 116 -24.47 8.69 -5.68
CA GLN A 116 -24.15 8.23 -7.03
C GLN A 116 -24.07 6.70 -7.11
N ILE A 117 -23.45 6.05 -6.12
CA ILE A 117 -23.37 4.59 -6.02
C ILE A 117 -24.77 3.99 -5.93
N ILE A 118 -25.63 4.51 -5.04
CA ILE A 118 -27.01 4.04 -4.89
C ILE A 118 -27.75 4.19 -6.20
N ARG A 119 -27.72 5.37 -6.86
CA ARG A 119 -28.38 5.56 -8.16
C ARG A 119 -27.91 4.56 -9.22
N ARG A 120 -26.59 4.40 -9.40
CA ARG A 120 -26.04 3.40 -10.34
C ARG A 120 -26.49 1.98 -10.04
N SER A 121 -26.67 1.64 -8.76
CA SER A 121 -27.18 0.33 -8.35
C SER A 121 -28.68 0.13 -8.65
N LEU A 122 -29.44 1.22 -8.76
CA LEU A 122 -30.86 1.20 -9.11
C LEU A 122 -31.08 1.25 -10.64
N ASP A 123 -30.19 1.93 -11.38
CA ASP A 123 -30.25 2.08 -12.83
C ASP A 123 -29.78 0.83 -13.60
N SER A 124 -29.05 -0.08 -12.95
CA SER A 124 -28.83 -1.42 -13.49
C SER A 124 -30.14 -2.21 -13.33
N PRO A 125 -30.69 -2.85 -14.37
CA PRO A 125 -31.81 -3.75 -14.19
C PRO A 125 -31.33 -4.86 -13.25
N ARG A 126 -31.71 -4.77 -11.97
CA ARG A 126 -31.74 -5.93 -11.11
C ARG A 126 -32.60 -6.92 -11.89
N SER A 127 -31.98 -7.97 -12.42
CA SER A 127 -32.69 -9.13 -12.91
C SER A 127 -33.49 -9.64 -11.72
N LEU A 128 -34.72 -9.15 -11.58
CA LEU A 128 -35.67 -9.62 -10.61
C LEU A 128 -35.97 -11.05 -11.04
N ARG A 129 -35.37 -11.99 -10.32
CA ARG A 129 -35.60 -13.44 -10.43
C ARG A 129 -34.90 -14.14 -11.59
N SER A 130 -33.77 -14.77 -11.28
CA SER A 130 -33.57 -16.16 -11.66
C SER A 130 -32.71 -16.86 -10.62
N VAL A 131 -33.38 -17.65 -9.78
CA VAL A 131 -32.87 -18.93 -9.28
C VAL A 131 -31.96 -19.61 -10.32
N PRO A 132 -30.92 -20.37 -9.91
CA PRO A 132 -30.03 -21.00 -10.87
C PRO A 132 -30.78 -22.16 -11.53
N CYS A 133 -31.17 -21.99 -12.78
CA CYS A 133 -31.45 -23.09 -13.68
C CYS A 133 -30.69 -22.80 -14.97
N SER A 134 -29.60 -23.52 -15.17
CA SER A 134 -28.89 -23.60 -16.44
C SER A 134 -29.85 -24.12 -17.54
N PRO A 135 -29.58 -23.83 -18.84
CA PRO A 135 -28.59 -24.64 -19.55
C PRO A 135 -27.64 -23.85 -20.46
N THR A 136 -26.41 -24.35 -20.48
CA THR A 136 -25.34 -24.23 -21.47
C THR A 136 -25.69 -23.63 -22.84
N ARG A 137 -25.03 -22.51 -23.19
CA ARG A 137 -24.49 -22.29 -24.55
C ARG A 137 -23.05 -21.79 -24.44
N LYS A 138 -22.18 -22.46 -25.19
CA LYS A 138 -20.73 -22.26 -25.21
C LYS A 138 -20.38 -20.87 -25.75
N THR A 139 -19.76 -20.04 -24.92
CA THR A 139 -18.88 -18.96 -25.33
C THR A 139 -17.78 -18.85 -24.26
N ASP A 140 -16.53 -18.86 -24.70
CA ASP A 140 -15.32 -18.94 -23.87
C ASP A 140 -15.05 -17.65 -23.07
N SER A 141 -15.94 -17.31 -22.15
CA SER A 141 -15.68 -16.32 -21.11
C SER A 141 -15.52 -17.05 -19.78
N VAL A 142 -14.30 -17.06 -19.24
CA VAL A 142 -14.03 -17.49 -17.86
C VAL A 142 -14.80 -16.54 -16.93
N GLY A 143 -16.03 -16.93 -16.58
CA GLY A 143 -16.83 -16.27 -15.59
C GLY A 143 -16.28 -16.61 -14.22
N ILE A 144 -15.77 -15.60 -13.50
CA ILE A 144 -15.36 -15.75 -12.10
C ILE A 144 -16.64 -16.00 -11.29
N ALA A 145 -16.82 -17.23 -10.83
CA ALA A 145 -17.87 -17.58 -9.88
C ALA A 145 -17.65 -16.76 -8.60
N ARG A 146 -18.64 -15.95 -8.23
CA ARG A 146 -18.58 -15.19 -6.97
C ARG A 146 -18.85 -16.19 -5.84
N SER A 147 -17.89 -16.36 -4.93
CA SER A 147 -18.05 -17.15 -3.70
C SER A 147 -19.31 -16.70 -2.94
N GLU A 148 -20.15 -17.65 -2.53
CA GLU A 148 -21.49 -17.42 -1.99
C GLU A 148 -21.54 -16.88 -0.55
N SER A 149 -20.49 -16.26 -0.02
CA SER A 149 -20.42 -15.98 1.44
C SER A 149 -20.84 -14.57 1.87
N CYS A 150 -21.42 -13.74 1.01
CA CYS A 150 -21.77 -12.36 1.38
C CYS A 150 -23.24 -12.25 1.80
N ILE A 151 -23.54 -12.52 3.07
CA ILE A 151 -24.76 -12.02 3.74
C ILE A 151 -24.39 -10.73 4.47
N PRO A 152 -24.83 -9.54 4.02
CA PRO A 152 -24.66 -8.32 4.79
C PRO A 152 -25.72 -8.28 5.90
N SER A 153 -25.38 -8.70 7.12
CA SER A 153 -26.21 -8.44 8.30
C SER A 153 -26.01 -7.00 8.75
N LEU A 154 -26.80 -6.07 8.20
CA LEU A 154 -27.00 -4.76 8.81
C LEU A 154 -28.22 -4.85 9.73
N THR A 155 -28.00 -5.33 10.96
CA THR A 155 -28.98 -5.16 12.03
C THR A 155 -28.93 -3.72 12.52
N LEU A 156 -29.90 -2.91 12.10
CA LEU A 156 -30.18 -1.61 12.70
C LEU A 156 -30.81 -1.85 14.07
N ALA A 157 -30.00 -1.78 15.13
CA ALA A 157 -30.49 -1.50 16.47
C ALA A 157 -30.46 0.02 16.66
N VAL A 158 -31.62 0.64 16.42
CA VAL A 158 -31.91 2.01 16.85
C VAL A 158 -32.58 1.90 18.20
N GLU A 159 -31.82 2.11 19.28
CA GLU A 159 -32.22 2.59 20.62
C GLU A 159 -30.99 2.43 21.54
N SER A 160 -30.53 3.38 22.33
CA SER A 160 -31.17 4.61 22.82
C SER A 160 -30.10 5.65 23.14
N LEU A 161 -30.53 6.90 22.99
CA LEU A 161 -29.89 8.11 23.48
C LEU A 161 -29.48 8.01 24.95
N SER A 162 -28.27 8.47 25.26
CA SER A 162 -28.05 9.27 26.48
C SER A 162 -26.93 10.26 26.23
N LEU A 163 -27.37 11.45 25.83
CA LEU A 163 -26.65 12.72 25.82
C LEU A 163 -26.15 13.02 27.23
N SER A 164 -24.88 13.38 27.39
CA SER A 164 -24.43 14.18 28.54
C SER A 164 -23.68 15.40 27.99
N THR A 165 -24.43 16.48 27.82
CA THR A 165 -23.94 17.85 27.62
C THR A 165 -23.34 18.36 28.92
N SER A 166 -22.06 18.72 28.92
CA SER A 166 -21.46 19.57 29.95
C SER A 166 -21.50 21.03 29.50
N ASN A 167 -22.19 21.85 30.28
CA ASN A 167 -22.28 23.31 30.13
C ASN A 167 -20.88 23.96 30.19
N ALA A 168 -20.65 24.95 29.34
CA ALA A 168 -19.70 26.02 29.57
C ALA A 168 -20.38 27.33 29.13
N SER A 169 -20.85 28.08 30.12
CA SER A 169 -21.28 29.47 30.00
C SER A 169 -20.03 30.34 29.86
N ASP A 170 -19.95 31.10 28.77
CA ASP A 170 -19.02 32.22 28.63
C ASP A 170 -19.85 33.49 28.46
N GLU A 171 -19.61 34.44 29.36
CA GLU A 171 -20.36 35.68 29.50
C GLU A 171 -19.99 36.66 28.39
N PHE A 172 -21.02 37.32 27.85
CA PHE A 172 -20.88 38.49 26.99
C PHE A 172 -20.60 39.70 27.88
N GLU A 173 -19.47 40.37 27.67
CA GLU A 173 -19.23 41.73 28.17
C GLU A 173 -19.06 42.69 26.98
N GLU A 174 -20.07 43.52 26.77
CA GLU A 174 -20.05 44.72 25.91
C GLU A 174 -19.07 45.76 26.46
N PRO A 175 -18.45 46.58 25.60
CA PRO A 175 -18.17 47.95 25.98
C PRO A 175 -18.85 48.96 25.05
N SER A 176 -19.63 49.81 25.73
CA SER A 176 -20.34 50.99 25.27
C SER A 176 -19.51 52.00 24.47
N GLU A 177 -20.10 52.52 23.40
CA GLU A 177 -19.79 53.81 22.79
C GLU A 177 -19.83 54.96 23.81
N LYS A 178 -18.85 55.87 23.72
CA LYS A 178 -18.99 57.30 24.03
C LYS A 178 -17.82 58.10 23.46
N ASP A 179 -18.15 58.88 22.45
CA ASP A 179 -17.76 60.26 22.14
C ASP A 179 -16.28 60.68 22.27
N LEU A 180 -15.70 61.23 21.20
CA LEU A 180 -15.67 62.70 21.01
C LEU A 180 -14.96 63.10 19.71
N GLU A 181 -15.65 63.93 18.94
CA GLU A 181 -15.16 64.68 17.78
C GLU A 181 -14.43 65.95 18.27
N THR A 182 -13.17 66.15 17.87
CA THR A 182 -12.48 67.39 17.43
C THR A 182 -10.98 67.12 17.29
#